data_AF-A0A922SL74-F1
#
_entry.id   AF-A0A922SL74-F1
#
_cell.length_a   1.000
_cell.length_b   1.000
_cell.length_c   1.000
_cell.angle_alpha   90.00
_cell.angle_beta   90.00
_cell.angle_gamma   90.00
#
_symmetry.space_group_name_H-M   'P 1'
#
loop_
_entity.id
_entity.type
_entity.pdbx_description
1 polymer ?
#
loop_
_entity_poly.entity_id
_entity_poly.type
_entity_poly.pdbx_seq_one_letter_code
_entity_poly.pdbx_strand_id
1 'polypeptide(L)'
;MPICCLPSGLYVGRSNTRQVAERRFGDVQAFLTSLFSLADEIAHSDLVYTFFHPLLRDQQDVEPQRRRGETTEPENSGSGSLKLSVQYASGVLSVLILHAQSLALTPQGLPPNPYVKVYLVPDPTKETKRKTRVLKRNSHPSFMEMLEYRLPMEVVVQRSLQATVWNYDSLQENQFLGGVVIPLNTLPLRQETVAWYPLEYIPR
;
A
#
# COMPACT_ATOMS: atom_id res chain seq x y z
N MET A 1 -10.07 33.11 -21.32
CA MET A 1 -11.15 32.52 -20.51
C MET A 1 -10.77 31.07 -20.22
N PRO A 2 -10.62 30.66 -18.95
CA PRO A 2 -10.14 29.33 -18.59
C PRO A 2 -11.29 28.32 -18.70
N ILE A 3 -11.03 27.16 -19.30
CA ILE A 3 -11.92 25.99 -19.20
C ILE A 3 -11.24 25.04 -18.22
N CYS A 4 -11.90 24.84 -17.09
CA CYS A 4 -11.46 24.02 -15.98
C CYS A 4 -11.52 22.54 -16.39
N CYS A 5 -10.38 21.84 -16.44
CA CYS A 5 -10.35 20.38 -16.52
C CYS A 5 -10.23 19.82 -15.09
N LEU A 6 -11.25 19.11 -14.64
CA LEU A 6 -11.18 18.29 -13.43
C LEU A 6 -10.37 17.01 -13.72
N PRO A 7 -9.52 16.54 -12.79
CA PRO A 7 -8.61 15.43 -13.04
C PRO A 7 -9.31 14.07 -12.92
N SER A 8 -9.05 13.20 -13.89
CA SER A 8 -9.43 11.79 -13.90
C SER A 8 -8.63 11.01 -12.85
N GLY A 9 -9.31 10.39 -11.89
CA GLY A 9 -8.68 9.47 -10.95
C GLY A 9 -9.33 9.43 -9.58
N LEU A 10 -10.35 8.58 -9.42
CA LEU A 10 -10.84 8.18 -8.10
C LEU A 10 -10.99 6.66 -8.05
N TYR A 11 -9.88 5.92 -8.11
CA TYR A 11 -9.84 4.57 -7.55
C TYR A 11 -9.32 4.64 -6.12
N VAL A 12 -10.24 5.00 -5.23
CA VAL A 12 -10.01 5.10 -3.79
C VAL A 12 -9.98 3.69 -3.20
N GLY A 13 -8.77 3.15 -3.04
CA GLY A 13 -8.53 1.91 -2.29
C GLY A 13 -8.91 2.08 -0.82
N ARG A 14 -10.07 1.55 -0.44
CA ARG A 14 -10.51 1.42 0.96
C ARG A 14 -10.46 -0.05 1.34
N SER A 15 -9.90 -0.36 2.51
CA SER A 15 -9.79 -1.70 3.10
C SER A 15 -11.12 -2.40 3.43
N ASN A 16 -12.24 -1.94 2.85
CA ASN A 16 -13.59 -2.52 2.92
C ASN A 16 -14.29 -2.51 1.54
N THR A 17 -13.55 -2.37 0.43
CA THR A 17 -14.11 -2.23 -0.94
C THR A 17 -15.14 -3.29 -1.26
N ARG A 18 -14.92 -4.55 -0.85
CA ARG A 18 -15.88 -5.65 -1.08
C ARG A 18 -17.19 -5.47 -0.32
N GLN A 19 -17.17 -5.26 1.00
CA GLN A 19 -18.41 -5.08 1.78
C GLN A 19 -19.16 -3.80 1.40
N VAL A 20 -18.45 -2.74 1.04
CA VAL A 20 -19.07 -1.50 0.56
C VAL A 20 -19.66 -1.69 -0.84
N ALA A 21 -18.97 -2.41 -1.73
CA ALA A 21 -19.50 -2.77 -3.04
C ALA A 21 -20.74 -3.65 -2.93
N GLU A 22 -20.73 -4.67 -2.07
CA GLU A 22 -21.90 -5.55 -1.81
C GLU A 22 -23.10 -4.74 -1.30
N ARG A 23 -22.90 -3.80 -0.36
CA ARG A 23 -23.98 -2.91 0.10
C ARG A 23 -24.51 -1.99 -0.99
N ARG A 24 -23.64 -1.48 -1.86
CA ARG A 24 -24.01 -0.54 -2.94
C ARG A 24 -24.51 -1.23 -4.19
N PHE A 25 -24.32 -2.53 -4.32
CA PHE A 25 -24.68 -3.29 -5.51
C PHE A 25 -26.18 -3.19 -5.80
N GLY A 26 -27.02 -3.33 -4.77
CA GLY A 26 -28.48 -3.18 -4.92
C GLY A 26 -28.89 -1.80 -5.42
N ASP A 27 -28.34 -0.74 -4.82
CA ASP A 27 -28.63 0.64 -5.20
C ASP A 27 -28.16 0.96 -6.62
N VAL A 28 -26.95 0.50 -6.98
CA VAL A 28 -26.39 0.67 -8.32
C VAL A 28 -27.21 -0.11 -9.35
N GLN A 29 -27.59 -1.35 -9.05
CA GLN A 29 -28.42 -2.16 -9.94
C GLN A 29 -29.79 -1.51 -10.18
N ALA A 30 -30.45 -1.02 -9.11
CA ALA A 30 -31.71 -0.30 -9.22
C ALA A 30 -31.57 0.98 -10.07
N PHE A 31 -30.50 1.75 -9.84
CA PHE A 31 -30.20 2.95 -10.61
C PHE A 31 -29.99 2.64 -12.10
N LEU A 32 -29.18 1.63 -12.44
CA LEU A 32 -28.94 1.24 -13.83
C LEU A 32 -30.21 0.75 -14.52
N THR A 33 -31.04 -0.03 -13.80
CA THR A 33 -32.33 -0.48 -14.31
C THR A 33 -33.25 0.69 -14.60
N SER A 34 -33.29 1.68 -13.70
CA SER A 34 -34.04 2.92 -13.92
C SER A 34 -33.48 3.72 -15.08
N LEU A 35 -32.16 3.88 -15.19
CA LEU A 35 -31.49 4.64 -16.24
C LEU A 35 -31.81 4.10 -17.64
N PHE A 36 -31.73 2.78 -17.83
CA PHE A 36 -32.04 2.13 -19.10
C PHE A 36 -33.54 2.01 -19.40
N SER A 37 -34.41 2.36 -18.44
CA SER A 37 -35.86 2.44 -18.65
C SER A 37 -36.36 3.85 -19.00
N LEU A 38 -35.48 4.86 -18.97
CA LEU A 38 -35.78 6.22 -19.41
C LEU A 38 -35.77 6.31 -20.94
N ALA A 39 -36.13 7.48 -21.47
CA ALA A 39 -36.16 7.74 -22.90
C ALA A 39 -34.82 7.42 -23.58
N ASP A 40 -34.88 6.96 -24.83
CA ASP A 40 -33.71 6.50 -25.59
C ASP A 40 -32.60 7.56 -25.69
N GLU A 41 -32.97 8.84 -25.80
CA GLU A 41 -32.05 9.97 -25.84
C GLU A 41 -31.24 10.14 -24.54
N ILE A 42 -31.73 9.62 -23.41
CA ILE A 42 -31.06 9.62 -22.12
C ILE A 42 -30.27 8.32 -21.94
N ALA A 43 -30.92 7.18 -22.13
CA ALA A 43 -30.35 5.84 -21.93
C ALA A 43 -29.17 5.56 -22.88
N HIS A 44 -29.20 6.11 -24.09
CA HIS A 44 -28.15 5.98 -25.12
C HIS A 44 -27.39 7.28 -25.37
N SER A 45 -27.43 8.23 -24.43
CA SER A 45 -26.66 9.46 -24.55
C SER A 45 -25.15 9.18 -24.58
N ASP A 46 -24.39 10.06 -25.23
CA ASP A 46 -22.93 9.96 -25.33
C ASP A 46 -22.26 9.84 -23.94
N LEU A 47 -22.85 10.44 -22.91
CA LEU A 47 -22.36 10.38 -21.53
C LEU A 47 -22.49 8.96 -20.93
N VAL A 48 -23.62 8.30 -21.16
CA VAL A 48 -23.83 6.91 -20.73
C VAL A 48 -22.91 5.99 -21.54
N TYR A 49 -22.79 6.23 -22.85
CA TYR A 49 -21.92 5.45 -23.72
C TYR A 49 -20.44 5.56 -23.31
N THR A 50 -19.93 6.76 -23.03
CA THR A 50 -18.55 6.95 -22.55
C THR A 50 -18.29 6.31 -21.19
N PHE A 51 -19.30 6.20 -20.33
CA PHE A 51 -19.17 5.54 -19.04
C PHE A 51 -19.01 4.01 -19.17
N PHE A 52 -19.70 3.38 -20.14
CA PHE A 52 -19.67 1.91 -20.33
C PHE A 52 -18.72 1.43 -21.42
N HIS A 53 -18.24 2.34 -22.28
CA HIS A 53 -17.32 2.04 -23.37
C HIS A 53 -16.13 3.00 -23.29
N PRO A 54 -15.01 2.58 -22.68
CA PRO A 54 -13.77 3.35 -22.68
C PRO A 54 -13.40 3.71 -24.11
N LEU A 55 -13.19 4.99 -24.39
CA LEU A 55 -12.85 5.45 -25.72
C LEU A 55 -11.48 4.88 -26.12
N LEU A 56 -11.28 4.59 -27.41
CA LEU A 56 -10.02 4.01 -27.94
C LEU A 56 -8.74 4.79 -27.57
N ARG A 57 -8.88 6.05 -27.12
CA ARG A 57 -7.78 6.86 -26.58
C ARG A 57 -7.23 6.30 -25.26
N ASP A 58 -8.07 5.62 -24.47
CA ASP A 58 -7.69 4.95 -23.22
C ASP A 58 -6.99 3.60 -23.47
N GLN A 59 -7.00 3.11 -24.72
CA GLN A 59 -6.26 1.90 -25.13
C GLN A 59 -4.86 2.21 -25.68
N GLN A 60 -4.54 3.46 -26.03
CA GLN A 60 -3.24 3.82 -26.62
C GLN A 60 -2.08 3.89 -25.62
N ASP A 61 -2.35 3.81 -24.30
CA ASP A 61 -1.33 3.61 -23.26
C ASP A 61 -1.10 2.11 -22.91
N VAL A 62 -1.68 1.18 -23.66
CA VAL A 62 -1.42 -0.26 -23.54
C VAL A 62 -0.94 -0.82 -24.88
N GLU A 63 0.28 -0.49 -25.27
CA GLU A 63 1.01 -1.37 -26.19
C GLU A 63 1.40 -2.65 -25.43
N PRO A 64 0.95 -3.85 -25.83
CA PRO A 64 1.50 -5.07 -25.30
C PRO A 64 2.90 -5.26 -25.88
N GLN A 65 3.94 -4.89 -25.12
CA GLN A 65 5.31 -5.19 -25.48
C GLN A 65 5.47 -6.71 -25.67
N ARG A 66 5.82 -7.07 -26.90
CA ARG A 66 6.01 -8.43 -27.38
C ARG A 66 7.04 -9.17 -26.52
N ARG A 67 6.68 -10.41 -26.18
CA ARG A 67 7.49 -11.41 -25.48
C ARG A 67 8.95 -11.41 -25.93
N ARG A 68 9.87 -11.33 -24.95
CA ARG A 68 11.24 -11.83 -25.09
C ARG A 68 11.61 -12.63 -23.83
N GLY A 69 11.72 -13.95 -24.03
CA GLY A 69 12.59 -14.93 -23.36
C GLY A 69 12.79 -14.90 -21.84
N GLU A 70 12.23 -15.93 -21.20
CA GLU A 70 12.84 -16.82 -20.18
C GLU A 70 13.04 -16.34 -18.71
N THR A 71 12.36 -17.10 -17.82
CA THR A 71 12.62 -17.39 -16.38
C THR A 71 12.53 -16.20 -15.41
N THR A 72 11.57 -16.10 -14.48
CA THR A 72 11.25 -17.01 -13.36
C THR A 72 9.97 -16.50 -12.67
N GLU A 73 9.01 -17.37 -12.35
CA GLU A 73 8.08 -17.10 -11.25
C GLU A 73 8.78 -17.46 -9.92
N PRO A 74 8.50 -16.79 -8.78
CA PRO A 74 7.37 -15.89 -8.57
C PRO A 74 7.79 -14.45 -8.17
N GLU A 75 6.95 -13.50 -8.54
CA GLU A 75 6.96 -12.10 -8.08
C GLU A 75 6.58 -11.95 -6.60
N ASN A 76 7.18 -12.77 -5.72
CA ASN A 76 6.78 -12.92 -4.32
C ASN A 76 7.98 -13.02 -3.36
N SER A 77 9.12 -12.42 -3.70
CA SER A 77 10.23 -12.26 -2.75
C SER A 77 10.39 -10.77 -2.48
N GLY A 78 10.18 -10.35 -1.23
CA GLY A 78 10.62 -9.02 -0.81
C GLY A 78 12.08 -8.80 -1.22
N SER A 79 12.43 -7.59 -1.63
CA SER A 79 13.81 -7.28 -2.06
C SER A 79 14.35 -6.10 -1.28
N GLY A 80 15.62 -6.19 -0.92
CA GLY A 80 16.35 -5.16 -0.19
C GLY A 80 16.42 -5.43 1.30
N SER A 81 16.73 -4.37 2.06
CA SER A 81 16.83 -4.43 3.51
C SER A 81 16.31 -3.15 4.15
N LEU A 82 15.81 -3.26 5.38
CA LEU A 82 15.30 -2.16 6.17
C LEU A 82 16.12 -2.02 7.46
N LYS A 83 16.67 -0.83 7.69
CA LYS A 83 17.37 -0.48 8.93
C LYS A 83 16.40 0.12 9.93
N LEU A 84 16.32 -0.49 11.10
CA LEU A 84 15.43 -0.08 12.18
C LEU A 84 16.23 0.14 13.47
N SER A 85 15.75 1.05 14.31
CA SER A 85 16.11 1.13 15.72
C SER A 85 14.87 0.86 16.56
N VAL A 86 15.01 0.00 17.57
CA VAL A 86 13.94 -0.38 18.47
C VAL A 86 14.41 -0.24 19.91
N GLN A 87 13.63 0.48 20.72
CA GLN A 87 13.88 0.63 22.16
C GLN A 87 12.58 0.82 22.92
N TYR A 88 12.58 0.44 24.20
CA TYR A 88 11.50 0.64 25.14
C TYR A 88 12.00 1.43 26.35
N ALA A 89 11.42 2.60 26.57
CA ALA A 89 11.73 3.46 27.70
C ALA A 89 10.47 4.18 28.18
N SER A 90 10.35 4.35 29.51
CA SER A 90 9.31 5.19 30.12
C SER A 90 7.87 4.90 29.65
N GLY A 91 7.51 3.62 29.46
CA GLY A 91 6.16 3.23 29.02
C GLY A 91 5.93 3.29 27.51
N VAL A 92 6.97 3.55 26.72
CA VAL A 92 6.89 3.78 25.27
C VAL A 92 7.83 2.86 24.51
N LEU A 93 7.29 2.05 23.59
CA LEU A 93 8.07 1.40 22.55
C LEU A 93 8.28 2.40 21.40
N SER A 94 9.53 2.73 21.15
CA SER A 94 9.99 3.61 20.09
C SER A 94 10.56 2.77 18.95
N VAL A 95 10.04 2.94 17.75
CA VAL A 95 10.48 2.26 16.53
C VAL A 95 10.90 3.32 15.53
N LEU A 96 12.20 3.53 15.40
CA LEU A 96 12.77 4.47 14.43
C LEU A 96 13.00 3.74 13.11
N ILE A 97 12.33 4.21 12.06
CA ILE A 97 12.57 3.75 10.69
C ILE A 97 13.72 4.59 10.13
N LEU A 98 14.91 4.01 9.98
CA LEU A 98 16.08 4.75 9.50
C LEU A 98 16.12 4.80 7.97
N HIS A 99 16.54 3.71 7.34
CA HIS A 99 16.80 3.63 5.91
C HIS A 99 16.26 2.32 5.34
N ALA A 100 15.97 2.31 4.05
CA ALA A 100 15.95 1.06 3.29
C ALA A 100 16.96 1.13 2.15
N GLN A 101 17.37 -0.03 1.64
CA GLN A 101 18.29 -0.12 0.52
C GLN A 101 17.91 -1.24 -0.42
N SER A 102 18.22 -1.05 -1.71
CA SER A 102 18.02 -2.04 -2.76
C SER A 102 16.57 -2.50 -2.89
N LEU A 103 15.61 -1.58 -2.74
CA LEU A 103 14.21 -1.86 -2.97
C LEU A 103 13.96 -2.16 -4.45
N ALA A 104 13.06 -3.11 -4.73
CA ALA A 104 12.65 -3.45 -6.08
C ALA A 104 12.12 -2.23 -6.84
N LEU A 105 12.41 -2.19 -8.15
CA LEU A 105 11.81 -1.22 -9.07
C LEU A 105 10.33 -1.55 -9.26
N THR A 106 9.55 -0.55 -9.66
CA THR A 106 8.15 -0.76 -10.06
C THR A 106 8.09 -1.61 -11.34
N PRO A 107 6.92 -2.16 -11.72
CA PRO A 107 6.76 -2.92 -12.96
C PRO A 107 7.17 -2.13 -14.22
N GLN A 108 7.11 -0.80 -14.17
CA GLN A 108 7.56 0.10 -15.24
C GLN A 108 9.08 0.36 -15.24
N GLY A 109 9.85 -0.33 -14.38
CA GLY A 109 11.28 -0.16 -14.25
C GLY A 109 11.70 1.15 -13.56
N LEU A 110 10.79 1.83 -12.86
CA LEU A 110 11.07 3.09 -12.17
C LEU A 110 11.40 2.87 -10.69
N PRO A 111 12.15 3.78 -10.03
CA PRO A 111 12.29 3.75 -8.59
C PRO A 111 10.93 3.91 -7.88
N PRO A 112 10.66 3.15 -6.80
CA PRO A 112 9.37 3.20 -6.12
C PRO A 112 9.18 4.51 -5.35
N ASN A 113 7.96 4.77 -4.87
CA ASN A 113 7.65 5.78 -3.88
C ASN A 113 7.48 5.13 -2.50
N PRO A 114 8.57 4.80 -1.77
CA PRO A 114 8.47 3.93 -0.62
C PRO A 114 7.86 4.61 0.60
N TYR A 115 7.11 3.83 1.37
CA TYR A 115 6.73 4.12 2.75
C TYR A 115 6.67 2.82 3.57
N VAL A 116 6.83 2.93 4.88
CA VAL A 116 6.80 1.78 5.79
C VAL A 116 5.51 1.81 6.60
N LYS A 117 4.81 0.66 6.68
CA LYS A 117 3.73 0.41 7.64
C LYS A 117 4.25 -0.49 8.74
N VAL A 118 3.90 -0.18 9.98
CA VAL A 118 4.31 -0.93 11.16
C VAL A 118 3.07 -1.33 11.96
N TYR A 119 3.05 -2.58 12.40
CA TYR A 119 2.03 -3.16 13.27
C TYR A 119 2.69 -3.89 14.43
N LEU A 120 1.98 -4.01 15.54
CA LEU A 120 2.31 -4.93 16.63
C LEU A 120 1.36 -6.12 16.55
N VAL A 121 1.85 -7.28 16.12
CA VAL A 121 1.04 -8.47 15.88
C VAL A 121 1.20 -9.51 17.01
N PRO A 122 0.13 -10.21 17.44
CA PRO A 122 -1.25 -10.07 16.97
C PRO A 122 -1.85 -8.70 17.30
N ASP A 123 -2.75 -8.17 16.47
CA ASP A 123 -3.40 -6.85 16.66
C ASP A 123 -4.93 -7.02 16.70
N PRO A 124 -5.49 -7.48 17.84
CA PRO A 124 -6.93 -7.77 17.93
C PRO A 124 -7.79 -6.51 17.80
N THR A 125 -7.30 -5.35 18.25
CA THR A 125 -8.06 -4.09 18.19
C THR A 125 -7.89 -3.37 16.85
N LYS A 126 -6.90 -3.75 16.03
CA LYS A 126 -6.56 -3.14 14.74
C LYS A 126 -6.14 -1.67 14.84
N GLU A 127 -5.57 -1.29 15.99
CA GLU A 127 -5.19 0.10 16.32
C GLU A 127 -3.67 0.32 16.29
N THR A 128 -2.88 -0.74 16.09
CA THR A 128 -1.40 -0.66 16.15
C THR A 128 -0.79 -0.16 14.83
N LYS A 129 -1.60 0.09 13.79
CA LYS A 129 -1.05 0.60 12.53
C LYS A 129 -0.39 1.95 12.74
N ARG A 130 0.88 2.05 12.38
CA ARG A 130 1.63 3.30 12.19
C ARG A 130 2.26 3.29 10.80
N LYS A 131 2.57 4.47 10.26
CA LYS A 131 3.26 4.56 8.96
C LYS A 131 4.14 5.79 8.87
N THR A 132 5.18 5.70 8.06
CA THR A 132 6.02 6.84 7.67
C THR A 132 5.34 7.66 6.58
N ARG A 133 5.94 8.80 6.26
CA ARG A 133 5.66 9.54 5.03
C ARG A 133 6.11 8.75 3.82
N VAL A 134 5.53 9.10 2.67
CA VAL A 134 5.93 8.59 1.36
C VAL A 134 7.11 9.43 0.85
N LEU A 135 8.18 8.75 0.47
CA LEU A 135 9.30 9.36 -0.25
C LEU A 135 9.14 9.08 -1.74
N LYS A 136 9.49 10.03 -2.61
CA LYS A 136 9.24 9.91 -4.06
C LYS A 136 10.45 9.31 -4.77
N ARG A 137 10.21 8.37 -5.69
CA ARG A 137 11.16 7.81 -6.66
C ARG A 137 12.52 7.48 -6.05
N ASN A 138 12.55 6.60 -5.05
CA ASN A 138 13.77 6.29 -4.31
C ASN A 138 13.84 4.80 -3.91
N SER A 139 14.84 4.07 -4.43
CA SER A 139 15.12 2.67 -4.05
C SER A 139 16.02 2.53 -2.81
N HIS A 140 16.58 3.64 -2.31
CA HIS A 140 17.43 3.73 -1.12
C HIS A 140 16.96 4.85 -0.17
N PRO A 141 15.70 4.80 0.31
CA PRO A 141 15.09 5.87 1.10
C PRO A 141 15.76 6.05 2.46
N SER A 142 15.81 7.30 2.93
CA SER A 142 16.07 7.66 4.33
C SER A 142 14.79 8.23 4.93
N PHE A 143 14.12 7.45 5.77
CA PHE A 143 12.87 7.85 6.40
C PHE A 143 13.13 8.74 7.61
N MET A 144 13.99 8.30 8.53
CA MET A 144 14.32 9.01 9.77
C MET A 144 13.08 9.40 10.58
N GLU A 145 12.08 8.50 10.63
CA GLU A 145 10.79 8.73 11.28
C GLU A 145 10.60 7.81 12.48
N MET A 146 10.33 8.41 13.65
CA MET A 146 10.03 7.69 14.89
C MET A 146 8.54 7.36 14.98
N LEU A 147 8.23 6.08 15.21
CA LEU A 147 6.88 5.59 15.43
C LEU A 147 6.76 5.08 16.88
N GLU A 148 5.81 5.63 17.64
CA GLU A 148 5.66 5.33 19.07
C GLU A 148 4.41 4.51 19.39
N TYR A 149 4.57 3.62 20.36
CA TYR A 149 3.50 2.84 20.98
C TYR A 149 3.55 3.00 22.50
N ARG A 150 2.48 3.55 23.08
CA ARG A 150 2.31 3.69 24.54
C ARG A 150 1.60 2.45 25.07
N LEU A 151 2.38 1.44 25.45
CA LEU A 151 1.89 0.15 25.93
C LEU A 151 2.76 -0.35 27.10
N PRO A 152 2.18 -1.07 28.07
CA PRO A 152 2.96 -1.73 29.12
C PRO A 152 3.96 -2.73 28.54
N MET A 153 5.13 -2.86 29.18
CA MET A 153 6.21 -3.75 28.74
C MET A 153 5.71 -5.20 28.59
N GLU A 154 4.85 -5.64 29.51
CA GLU A 154 4.28 -6.99 29.55
C GLU A 154 3.45 -7.29 28.30
N VAL A 155 2.79 -6.27 27.74
CA VAL A 155 2.05 -6.39 26.48
C VAL A 155 3.01 -6.36 25.30
N VAL A 156 4.01 -5.49 25.33
CA VAL A 156 4.98 -5.32 24.22
C VAL A 156 5.75 -6.61 23.94
N VAL A 157 6.25 -7.30 24.98
CA VAL A 157 7.04 -8.53 24.81
C VAL A 157 6.23 -9.69 24.24
N GLN A 158 4.91 -9.65 24.30
CA GLN A 158 4.02 -10.66 23.73
C GLN A 158 3.68 -10.40 22.25
N ARG A 159 4.20 -9.32 21.65
CA ARG A 159 3.95 -8.96 20.25
C ARG A 159 5.20 -9.19 19.40
N SER A 160 4.98 -9.30 18.10
CA SER A 160 6.00 -9.13 17.08
C SER A 160 5.80 -7.79 16.38
N LEU A 161 6.90 -7.11 16.10
CA LEU A 161 6.93 -5.93 15.26
C LEU A 161 6.91 -6.37 13.80
N GLN A 162 5.82 -6.08 13.08
CA GLN A 162 5.72 -6.33 11.65
C GLN A 162 5.91 -5.02 10.90
N ALA A 163 7.05 -4.85 10.23
CA ALA A 163 7.36 -3.70 9.39
C ALA A 163 7.29 -4.10 7.90
N THR A 164 6.48 -3.42 7.12
CA THR A 164 6.28 -3.71 5.68
C THR A 164 6.54 -2.47 4.86
N VAL A 165 7.30 -2.61 3.78
CA VAL A 165 7.64 -1.55 2.83
C VAL A 165 6.69 -1.64 1.64
N TRP A 166 6.18 -0.50 1.21
CA TRP A 166 5.20 -0.39 0.14
C TRP A 166 5.59 0.72 -0.83
N ASN A 167 5.36 0.50 -2.11
CA ASN A 167 5.35 1.55 -3.13
C ASN A 167 3.97 2.22 -3.13
N TYR A 168 3.95 3.52 -2.93
CA TYR A 168 2.75 4.32 -3.06
C TYR A 168 2.48 4.67 -4.53
N ASP A 169 1.28 4.38 -5.00
CA ASP A 169 0.75 4.81 -6.28
C ASP A 169 -0.59 5.53 -6.05
N SER A 170 -0.79 6.69 -6.68
CA SER A 170 -2.02 7.47 -6.53
C SER A 170 -3.16 6.98 -7.43
N LEU A 171 -2.82 6.25 -8.49
CA LEU A 171 -3.77 5.78 -9.51
C LEU A 171 -4.02 4.27 -9.39
N GLN A 172 -3.04 3.52 -8.88
CA GLN A 172 -3.09 2.06 -8.75
C GLN A 172 -3.08 1.60 -7.28
N GLU A 173 -3.29 0.31 -7.05
CA GLU A 173 -3.08 -0.28 -5.73
C GLU A 173 -1.61 -0.17 -5.32
N ASN A 174 -1.38 0.09 -4.03
CA ASN A 174 -0.03 0.16 -3.49
C ASN A 174 0.64 -1.22 -3.59
N GLN A 175 1.81 -1.26 -4.23
CA GLN A 175 2.57 -2.49 -4.39
C GLN A 175 3.38 -2.80 -3.12
N PHE A 176 3.34 -4.05 -2.68
CA PHE A 176 4.16 -4.54 -1.58
C PHE A 176 5.60 -4.76 -2.07
N LEU A 177 6.59 -4.25 -1.32
CA LEU A 177 8.01 -4.37 -1.68
C LEU A 177 8.79 -5.35 -0.79
N GLY A 178 8.17 -5.82 0.29
CA GLY A 178 8.78 -6.72 1.27
C GLY A 178 8.50 -6.29 2.71
N GLY A 179 8.81 -7.16 3.65
CA GLY A 179 8.67 -6.85 5.07
C GLY A 179 9.54 -7.72 5.96
N VAL A 180 9.58 -7.36 7.24
CA VAL A 180 10.22 -8.13 8.31
C VAL A 180 9.25 -8.27 9.48
N VAL A 181 9.29 -9.43 10.13
CA VAL A 181 8.61 -9.68 11.41
C VAL A 181 9.66 -9.97 12.47
N ILE A 182 9.66 -9.17 13.54
CA ILE A 182 10.64 -9.27 14.62
C ILE A 182 9.89 -9.55 15.93
N PRO A 183 9.99 -10.75 16.53
CA PRO A 183 9.43 -11.01 17.85
C PRO A 183 10.07 -10.08 18.88
N LEU A 184 9.29 -9.27 19.60
CA LEU A 184 9.87 -8.25 20.48
C LEU A 184 10.51 -8.84 21.74
N ASN A 185 10.15 -10.08 22.10
CA ASN A 185 10.79 -10.82 23.19
C ASN A 185 12.22 -11.28 22.89
N THR A 186 12.68 -11.25 21.64
CA THR A 186 14.06 -11.63 21.29
C THR A 186 15.03 -10.44 21.31
N LEU A 187 14.52 -9.21 21.41
CA LEU A 187 15.33 -7.99 21.45
C LEU A 187 15.60 -7.55 22.91
N PRO A 188 16.79 -7.00 23.21
CA PRO A 188 17.06 -6.38 24.50
C PRO A 188 16.41 -4.99 24.59
N LEU A 189 15.06 -4.94 24.69
CA LEU A 189 14.27 -3.70 24.54
C LEU A 189 14.65 -2.55 25.48
N ARG A 190 15.30 -2.80 26.63
CA ARG A 190 15.78 -1.73 27.54
C ARG A 190 16.99 -0.96 26.98
N GLN A 191 17.58 -1.45 25.90
CA GLN A 191 18.68 -0.83 25.17
C GLN A 191 18.24 -0.58 23.74
N GLU A 192 18.84 0.41 23.09
CA GLU A 192 18.60 0.67 21.68
C GLU A 192 19.21 -0.46 20.83
N THR A 193 18.37 -1.17 20.09
CA THR A 193 18.81 -2.16 19.11
C THR A 193 18.72 -1.57 17.72
N VAL A 194 19.87 -1.36 17.06
CA VAL A 194 19.94 -0.84 15.69
C VAL A 194 20.48 -1.90 14.75
N ALA A 195 19.68 -2.33 13.76
CA ALA A 195 20.09 -3.40 12.85
C ALA A 195 19.47 -3.25 11.45
N TRP A 196 20.14 -3.85 10.47
CA TRP A 196 19.58 -4.11 9.14
C TRP A 196 18.85 -5.44 9.14
N TYR A 197 17.65 -5.45 8.56
CA TYR A 197 16.84 -6.65 8.40
C TYR A 197 16.57 -6.87 6.91
N PRO A 198 16.80 -8.09 6.38
CA PRO A 198 16.41 -8.42 5.02
C PRO A 198 14.89 -8.32 4.88
N LEU A 199 14.44 -7.84 3.72
CA LEU A 199 13.01 -7.78 3.40
C LEU A 199 12.60 -9.08 2.75
N GLU A 200 11.59 -9.72 3.31
CA GLU A 200 11.05 -10.99 2.85
C GLU A 200 9.58 -10.84 2.46
N TYR A 201 9.02 -11.88 1.86
CA TYR A 201 7.58 -11.97 1.69
C TYR A 201 6.92 -12.38 2.99
N ILE A 202 5.90 -11.63 3.41
CA ILE A 202 5.13 -11.95 4.61
C ILE A 202 3.76 -12.47 4.14
N PRO A 203 3.39 -13.72 4.46
CA PRO A 203 2.07 -14.24 4.14
C PRO A 203 0.98 -13.41 4.84
N ARG A 204 -0.11 -13.16 4.12
CA ARG A 204 -1.28 -12.41 4.61
C ARG A 204 -2.16 -13.25 5.53
#